data_AF-A0A1H6BQC1-F1
#
_entry.id   AF-A0A1H6BQC1-F1
#
_cell.length_a   1.000
_cell.length_b   1.000
_cell.length_c   1.000
_cell.angle_alpha   90.00
_cell.angle_beta   90.00
_cell.angle_gamma   90.00
#
_symmetry.space_group_name_H-M   'P 1'
#
loop_
_entity.id
_entity.type
_entity.pdbx_description
1 polymer ?
#
loop_
_entity_poly.entity_id
_entity_poly.type
_entity_poly.pdbx_seq_one_letter_code
_entity_poly.pdbx_strand_id
1 'polypeptide(L)'
;MVHEDEHAEFRAKLNAYSAGSLDDVEWLVMRTHLADCELCRAELRRPELWNRAAPQRIPARRVNHRPGWPVVAGTAAVAALIAFGVGYALGITA
;
A
#
# COMPACT_ATOMS: atom_id res chain seq x y z
N MET A 1 -34.16 -17.57 4.21
CA MET A 1 -33.10 -18.34 3.52
C MET A 1 -32.62 -17.64 2.24
N VAL A 2 -33.50 -17.04 1.42
CA VAL A 2 -33.09 -16.30 0.19
C VAL A 2 -32.19 -15.08 0.44
N HIS A 3 -32.35 -14.37 1.57
CA HIS A 3 -31.52 -13.17 1.85
C HIS A 3 -30.07 -13.47 2.25
N GLU A 4 -29.77 -14.65 2.79
CA GLU A 4 -28.39 -14.94 3.25
C GLU A 4 -27.42 -15.20 2.10
N ASP A 5 -27.88 -15.89 1.05
CA ASP A 5 -27.08 -16.17 -0.16
C ASP A 5 -26.78 -14.89 -0.95
N GLU A 6 -27.76 -13.99 -1.04
CA GLU A 6 -27.60 -12.68 -1.68
C GLU A 6 -26.53 -11.85 -0.97
N HIS A 7 -26.55 -11.81 0.37
CA HIS A 7 -25.51 -11.13 1.15
C HIS A 7 -24.12 -11.78 1.01
N ALA A 8 -24.04 -13.10 0.75
CA ALA A 8 -22.76 -13.77 0.53
C ALA A 8 -22.08 -13.32 -0.76
N GLU A 9 -22.84 -13.15 -1.85
CA GLU A 9 -22.34 -12.61 -3.11
C GLU A 9 -21.85 -11.17 -2.95
N PHE A 10 -22.65 -10.32 -2.29
CA PHE A 10 -22.27 -8.93 -2.04
C PHE A 10 -21.03 -8.83 -1.15
N ARG A 11 -20.92 -9.67 -0.12
CA ARG A 11 -19.73 -9.74 0.75
C ARG A 11 -18.45 -10.09 -0.02
N ALA A 12 -18.52 -11.00 -0.98
CA ALA A 12 -17.36 -11.35 -1.80
C ALA A 12 -16.86 -10.16 -2.65
N LYS A 13 -17.78 -9.29 -3.09
CA LYS A 13 -17.49 -8.12 -3.93
C LYS A 13 -17.17 -6.83 -3.15
N LEU A 14 -17.30 -6.80 -1.82
CA LEU A 14 -17.01 -5.62 -0.98
C LEU A 14 -15.56 -5.13 -1.11
N ASN A 15 -14.59 -6.04 -1.20
CA ASN A 15 -13.18 -5.68 -1.34
C ASN A 15 -12.92 -4.99 -2.68
N ALA A 16 -13.45 -5.54 -3.77
CA ALA A 16 -13.38 -4.92 -5.09
C ALA A 16 -14.04 -3.52 -5.09
N TYR A 17 -15.12 -3.34 -4.32
CA TYR A 17 -15.83 -2.07 -4.22
C TYR A 17 -15.00 -1.02 -3.50
N SER A 18 -14.37 -1.39 -2.39
CA SER A 18 -13.44 -0.51 -1.67
C SER A 18 -12.17 -0.18 -2.47
N ALA A 19 -11.72 -1.10 -3.32
CA ALA A 19 -10.58 -0.93 -4.20
C ALA A 19 -10.90 -0.16 -5.50
N GLY A 20 -12.20 0.10 -5.78
CA GLY A 20 -12.65 0.76 -7.01
C GLY A 20 -12.45 -0.08 -8.28
N SER A 21 -12.44 -1.40 -8.17
CA SER A 21 -12.13 -2.32 -9.28
C SER A 21 -13.35 -3.06 -9.86
N LEU A 22 -14.58 -2.67 -9.49
CA LEU A 22 -15.79 -3.19 -10.15
C LEU A 22 -16.08 -2.43 -11.45
N ASP A 23 -16.81 -3.09 -12.35
CA ASP A 23 -17.42 -2.40 -13.47
C ASP A 23 -18.55 -1.46 -13.03
N ASP A 24 -18.95 -0.54 -13.91
CA ASP A 24 -19.92 0.52 -13.61
C ASP A 24 -21.29 -0.03 -13.19
N VAL A 25 -21.72 -1.15 -13.75
CA VAL A 25 -23.01 -1.78 -13.45
C VAL A 25 -22.95 -2.42 -12.08
N GLU A 26 -21.93 -3.24 -11.83
CA GLU A 26 -21.74 -3.88 -10.53
C GLU A 26 -21.51 -2.86 -9.41
N TRP A 27 -20.81 -1.77 -9.69
CA TRP A 27 -20.63 -0.68 -8.74
C TRP A 27 -21.95 -0.02 -8.36
N LEU A 28 -22.83 0.24 -9.34
CA LEU A 28 -24.14 0.84 -9.09
C LEU A 28 -25.04 -0.11 -8.26
N VAL A 29 -25.02 -1.40 -8.59
CA VAL A 29 -25.76 -2.42 -7.84
C VAL A 29 -25.23 -2.51 -6.41
N MET A 30 -23.91 -2.54 -6.21
CA MET A 30 -23.28 -2.56 -4.89
C MET A 30 -23.63 -1.31 -4.08
N ARG A 31 -23.57 -0.12 -4.69
CA ARG A 31 -23.94 1.14 -4.04
C ARG A 31 -25.39 1.13 -3.58
N THR A 32 -26.30 0.62 -4.41
CA THR A 32 -27.73 0.52 -4.09
C THR A 32 -27.96 -0.48 -2.95
N HIS A 33 -27.32 -1.64 -2.99
CA HIS A 33 -27.39 -2.63 -1.91
C HIS A 33 -26.83 -2.08 -0.59
N LEU A 34 -25.72 -1.34 -0.62
CA LEU A 34 -25.14 -0.70 0.57
C LEU A 34 -25.99 0.43 1.13
N ALA A 35 -26.85 1.05 0.32
CA ALA A 35 -27.82 2.05 0.80
C ALA A 35 -28.95 1.38 1.59
N ASP A 36 -29.34 0.17 1.21
CA ASP A 36 -30.45 -0.57 1.82
C ASP A 36 -30.00 -1.51 2.96
N CYS A 37 -28.76 -2.02 2.93
CA CYS A 37 -28.27 -3.00 3.89
C CYS A 37 -27.26 -2.44 4.90
N GLU A 38 -27.67 -2.38 6.17
CA GLU A 38 -26.81 -1.99 7.29
C GLU A 38 -25.70 -3.01 7.62
N LEU A 39 -25.94 -4.30 7.39
CA LEU A 39 -24.97 -5.37 7.69
C LEU A 39 -23.75 -5.29 6.76
N CYS A 40 -23.98 -5.17 5.45
CA CYS A 40 -22.90 -5.02 4.47
C CYS A 40 -22.14 -3.71 4.66
N ARG A 41 -22.83 -2.64 5.08
CA ARG A 41 -22.21 -1.35 5.40
C ARG A 41 -21.34 -1.42 6.66
N ALA A 42 -21.78 -2.14 7.68
CA ALA A 42 -20.99 -2.38 8.89
C ALA A 42 -19.73 -3.17 8.57
N GLU A 43 -19.81 -4.19 7.70
CA GLU A 43 -18.66 -4.98 7.27
C GLU A 43 -17.64 -4.14 6.49
N LEU A 44 -18.09 -3.26 5.58
CA LEU A 44 -17.22 -2.32 4.85
C LEU A 44 -16.48 -1.35 5.79
N ARG A 45 -17.11 -0.97 6.91
CA ARG A 45 -16.49 -0.09 7.92
C ARG A 45 -15.51 -0.83 8.84
N ARG A 46 -15.47 -2.16 8.84
CA ARG A 46 -14.52 -2.90 9.67
C ARG A 46 -13.13 -2.74 9.07
N PRO A 47 -12.16 -2.20 9.83
CA PRO A 47 -10.78 -2.18 9.35
C PRO A 47 -10.30 -3.63 9.15
N GLU A 48 -9.68 -3.92 7.99
CA GLU A 48 -9.10 -5.22 7.58
C GLU A 48 -8.23 -5.89 8.67
N LEU A 49 -7.80 -5.11 9.66
CA LEU A 49 -7.11 -5.52 10.87
C LEU A 49 -7.80 -6.66 11.64
N TRP A 50 -9.12 -6.89 11.48
CA TRP A 50 -9.81 -8.02 12.10
C TRP A 50 -9.47 -9.38 11.44
N ASN A 51 -8.88 -9.37 10.24
CA ASN A 51 -8.32 -10.57 9.59
C ASN A 51 -6.90 -10.92 10.08
N ARG A 52 -6.49 -10.44 11.27
CA ARG A 52 -5.27 -10.87 11.98
C ARG A 52 -5.43 -12.16 12.79
N ALA A 53 -6.61 -12.78 12.77
CA ALA A 53 -6.84 -14.05 13.45
C ALA A 53 -6.23 -15.27 12.71
N ALA A 54 -5.79 -15.10 11.45
CA ALA A 54 -4.93 -16.08 10.80
C ALA A 54 -3.47 -15.66 11.01
N PRO A 55 -2.68 -16.40 11.82
CA PRO A 55 -1.24 -16.17 11.90
C PRO A 55 -0.63 -16.59 10.56
N GLN A 56 -0.63 -15.67 9.60
CA GLN A 56 0.20 -15.76 8.41
C GLN A 56 1.64 -15.82 8.92
N ARG A 57 2.25 -17.00 8.92
CA ARG A 57 3.68 -17.19 9.19
C ARG A 57 4.44 -16.48 8.06
N ILE A 58 4.62 -15.16 8.20
CA ILE A 58 5.53 -14.39 7.37
C ILE A 58 6.93 -14.95 7.71
N PRO A 59 7.63 -15.63 6.78
CA PRO A 59 9.00 -15.97 7.04
C PRO A 59 9.73 -14.64 7.24
N ALA A 60 10.32 -14.46 8.43
CA ALA A 60 11.18 -13.33 8.70
C ALA A 60 12.36 -13.41 7.72
N ARG A 61 12.20 -12.82 6.54
CA ARG A 61 13.28 -12.56 5.61
C ARG A 61 14.19 -11.66 6.41
N ARG A 62 15.28 -12.21 6.94
CA ARG A 62 16.38 -11.44 7.49
C ARG A 62 16.90 -10.61 6.33
N VAL A 63 16.33 -9.42 6.16
CA VAL A 63 16.94 -8.40 5.32
C VAL A 63 18.24 -8.11 6.02
N ASN A 64 19.32 -8.65 5.48
CA ASN A 64 20.67 -8.35 5.93
C ASN A 64 20.89 -6.87 5.59
N HIS A 65 20.41 -6.00 6.48
CA HIS A 65 20.68 -4.57 6.48
C HIS A 65 22.16 -4.44 6.83
N ARG A 66 23.04 -4.72 5.87
CA ARG A 66 24.43 -4.29 5.96
C ARG A 66 24.37 -2.76 6.02
N PRO A 67 24.64 -2.15 7.18
CA PRO A 67 24.48 -0.72 7.31
C PRO A 67 25.69 -0.04 6.67
N GLY A 68 25.45 1.07 5.97
CA GLY A 68 26.41 2.15 5.84
C GLY A 68 27.16 2.29 4.52
N TRP A 69 27.41 1.23 3.74
CA TRP A 69 28.24 1.37 2.53
C TRP A 69 27.67 2.30 1.44
N PRO A 70 26.40 2.19 1.03
CA PRO A 70 25.87 3.07 -0.02
C PRO A 70 25.74 4.53 0.45
N VAL A 71 25.49 4.75 1.75
CA VAL A 71 25.39 6.10 2.33
C VAL A 71 26.77 6.78 2.35
N VAL A 72 27.81 6.05 2.78
CA VAL A 72 29.19 6.56 2.78
C VAL A 72 29.66 6.88 1.36
N ALA A 73 29.39 5.99 0.40
CA ALA A 73 29.72 6.24 -1.01
C ALA A 73 29.01 7.47 -1.57
N GLY A 74 27.72 7.64 -1.25
CA GLY A 74 26.95 8.83 -1.65
C GLY A 74 27.53 10.11 -1.06
N THR A 75 27.84 10.13 0.24
CA THR A 75 28.43 11.32 0.89
C THR A 75 29.80 11.70 0.35
N ALA A 76 30.66 10.72 0.05
CA ALA A 76 31.98 10.96 -0.52
C ALA A 76 31.89 11.54 -1.94
N ALA A 77 30.96 11.04 -2.77
CA ALA A 77 30.75 11.54 -4.12
C ALA A 77 30.27 13.00 -4.12
N VAL A 78 29.33 13.34 -3.23
CA VAL A 78 28.84 14.73 -3.10
C VAL A 78 29.96 15.67 -2.64
N ALA A 79 30.77 15.26 -1.66
CA ALA A 79 31.91 16.06 -1.20
C ALA A 79 32.94 16.31 -2.32
N ALA A 80 33.24 15.27 -3.13
CA ALA A 80 34.16 15.39 -4.25
C ALA A 80 33.65 16.36 -5.34
N LEU A 81 32.34 16.29 -5.67
CA LEU A 81 31.72 17.20 -6.63
C LEU A 81 31.74 18.66 -6.16
N ILE A 82 31.46 18.90 -4.87
CA ILE A 82 31.52 20.24 -4.30
C ILE A 82 32.95 20.78 -4.33
N ALA A 83 33.94 19.98 -3.89
CA ALA A 83 35.34 20.40 -3.89
C ALA A 83 35.84 20.71 -5.32
N PHE A 84 35.47 19.87 -6.29
CA PHE A 84 35.82 20.08 -7.69
C PHE A 84 35.13 21.33 -8.27
N GLY A 85 33.84 21.52 -8.01
CA GLY A 85 33.09 22.69 -8.46
C GLY A 85 33.61 24.00 -7.84
N VAL A 86 33.97 23.99 -6.56
CA VAL A 86 34.57 25.14 -5.87
C VAL A 86 35.97 25.43 -6.41
N GLY A 87 36.81 24.41 -6.62
CA GLY A 87 38.13 24.57 -7.23
C GLY A 87 38.06 25.15 -8.65
N TYR A 88 37.10 24.68 -9.45
CA TYR A 88 36.85 25.19 -10.80
C TYR A 88 36.38 26.65 -10.78
N ALA A 89 35.49 27.02 -9.87
CA ALA A 89 35.00 28.40 -9.73
C ALA A 89 36.07 29.39 -9.24
N LEU A 90 37.03 28.92 -8.44
CA LEU A 90 38.15 29.73 -7.95
C LEU A 90 39.35 29.77 -8.91
N GLY A 91 39.29 29.06 -10.04
CA GLY A 91 40.39 29.00 -11.02
C GLY A 91 41.63 28.23 -10.54
N ILE A 92 41.49 27.41 -9.49
CA ILE A 92 42.58 26.59 -8.95
C ILE A 92 42.51 25.23 -9.66
N THR A 93 42.99 25.20 -10.91
CA THR A 93 43.36 23.94 -11.56
C THR A 93 44.78 23.60 -11.12
N ALA A 94 44.95 22.48 -10.41
CA ALA A 94 46.26 21.84 -10.31
C ALA A 94 46.70 21.32 -11.68
#